data_AF-A0A2T9Z419-F1
#
_entry.id   AF-A0A2T9Z419-F1
#
_cell.length_a   1.000
_cell.length_b   1.000
_cell.length_c   1.000
_cell.angle_alpha   90.00
_cell.angle_beta   90.00
_cell.angle_gamma   90.00
#
_symmetry.space_group_name_H-M   'P 1'
#
loop_
_entity.id
_entity.type
_entity.pdbx_description
1 polymer ?
#
loop_
_entity_poly.entity_id
_entity_poly.type
_entity_poly.pdbx_seq_one_letter_code
_entity_poly.pdbx_strand_id
1 'polypeptide(L)'
;ILLNPSITPYNNFLYNSNEANLKLHGIHPRYLHSLVNLPLLFGPSIFILYKLCYSLYFEGRNSNKDSATEKSPNKNKVSKKKLLSKDNNTCVSELVYLKFTAFAGLISGLFGLFALSFIKHQETRFLLPMFAGVFTFLSLNSFSISKKQWACITVFNFMMLLIFGVFHQSGVLRSIFQLNNDISRTRFTVNTYPESFLIRDSDLILNHYGNISLETKVWFIYTYMPPQFLFYSKKTPAHDNIHLNINTTVGMKKDEVYKILNSSTITSSLDSGDYKNFDIYKQTGPGRFSRTLVVIPANYNESYFSSDNKFDTRFKFTELHSFPLHLDFDDIGYHFSTKFSNMYLKCFQLTWQQNDEK
;
A
#
# COMPACT_ATOMS: atom_id res chain seq x y z
N ILE A 1 -22.87 10.77 15.51
CA ILE A 1 -22.46 9.46 14.95
C ILE A 1 -23.63 8.70 14.32
N LEU A 2 -24.82 8.66 14.93
CA LEU A 2 -26.00 7.91 14.41
C LEU A 2 -26.79 8.55 13.25
N LEU A 3 -26.54 9.82 12.90
CA LEU A 3 -27.30 10.51 11.85
C LEU A 3 -26.77 10.29 10.41
N ASN A 4 -25.59 9.69 10.26
CA ASN A 4 -24.99 9.30 8.98
C ASN A 4 -24.18 8.00 9.19
N PRO A 5 -24.81 6.82 9.16
CA PRO A 5 -24.08 5.57 9.32
C PRO A 5 -23.06 5.42 8.18
N SER A 6 -21.79 5.24 8.52
CA SER A 6 -20.76 4.87 7.55
C SER A 6 -20.99 3.42 7.13
N ILE A 7 -21.64 3.22 5.98
CA ILE A 7 -21.76 1.90 5.35
C ILE A 7 -20.47 1.65 4.55
N THR A 8 -19.50 0.98 5.18
CA THR A 8 -18.14 0.83 4.63
C THR A 8 -18.10 0.26 3.20
N PRO A 9 -18.86 -0.79 2.83
CA PRO A 9 -18.86 -1.29 1.45
C PRO A 9 -19.39 -0.26 0.44
N TYR A 10 -20.43 0.49 0.81
CA TYR A 10 -21.02 1.52 -0.05
C TYR A 10 -20.08 2.71 -0.24
N ASN A 11 -19.46 3.18 0.84
CA ASN A 11 -18.47 4.25 0.80
C ASN A 11 -17.23 3.84 -0.02
N ASN A 12 -16.79 2.58 0.11
CA ASN A 12 -15.70 2.04 -0.69
C ASN A 12 -16.07 1.99 -2.18
N PHE A 13 -17.30 1.58 -2.52
CA PHE A 13 -17.78 1.55 -3.90
C PHE A 13 -17.87 2.95 -4.53
N LEU A 14 -18.47 3.91 -3.82
CA LEU A 14 -18.56 5.30 -4.29
C LEU A 14 -17.17 5.93 -4.47
N TYR A 15 -16.26 5.69 -3.52
CA TYR A 15 -14.90 6.19 -3.58
C TYR A 15 -14.17 5.66 -4.81
N ASN A 16 -14.22 4.34 -5.05
CA ASN A 16 -13.51 3.68 -6.16
C ASN A 16 -14.20 3.82 -7.52
N SER A 17 -15.46 4.26 -7.57
CA SER A 17 -16.18 4.53 -8.82
C SER A 17 -15.86 5.92 -9.40
N ASN A 18 -15.25 6.82 -8.62
CA ASN A 18 -14.87 8.15 -9.07
C ASN A 18 -13.44 8.13 -9.68
N GLU A 19 -13.32 8.41 -10.98
CA GLU A 19 -12.03 8.47 -11.68
C GLU A 19 -11.06 9.52 -11.10
N ALA A 20 -11.55 10.59 -10.48
CA ALA A 20 -10.69 11.57 -9.82
C ALA A 20 -9.98 11.00 -8.58
N ASN A 21 -10.66 10.14 -7.81
CA ASN A 21 -10.06 9.44 -6.68
C ASN A 21 -9.07 8.38 -7.13
N LEU A 22 -9.38 7.70 -8.23
CA LEU A 22 -8.52 6.70 -8.84
C LEU A 22 -7.20 7.34 -9.29
N LYS A 23 -7.23 8.47 -10.02
CA LYS A 23 -6.01 9.15 -10.51
C LYS A 23 -4.95 9.44 -9.43
N LEU A 24 -5.32 9.54 -8.15
CA LEU A 24 -4.39 9.69 -7.04
C LEU A 24 -3.52 8.45 -6.75
N HIS A 25 -3.91 7.28 -7.27
CA HIS A 25 -3.28 5.98 -6.99
C HIS A 25 -2.74 5.26 -8.23
N GLY A 26 -3.01 5.76 -9.44
CA GLY A 26 -2.37 5.29 -10.69
C GLY A 26 -3.16 4.30 -11.57
N ILE A 27 -3.29 4.66 -12.86
CA ILE A 27 -3.67 3.90 -14.09
C ILE A 27 -3.23 2.43 -14.26
N HIS A 28 -3.95 1.37 -13.86
CA HIS A 28 -3.53 -0.02 -14.15
C HIS A 28 -4.41 -0.77 -15.18
N PRO A 29 -3.82 -1.52 -16.14
CA PRO A 29 -4.57 -2.41 -17.02
C PRO A 29 -5.23 -3.58 -16.28
N ARG A 30 -6.46 -3.94 -16.66
CA ARG A 30 -7.24 -5.02 -16.03
C ARG A 30 -6.58 -6.40 -16.06
N TYR A 31 -5.72 -6.68 -17.06
CA TYR A 31 -5.04 -7.97 -17.15
C TYR A 31 -4.05 -8.19 -15.99
N LEU A 32 -3.57 -7.12 -15.34
CA LEU A 32 -2.68 -7.22 -14.18
C LEU A 32 -3.37 -7.95 -13.02
N HIS A 33 -4.70 -7.94 -12.95
CA HIS A 33 -5.43 -8.63 -11.89
C HIS A 33 -5.20 -10.14 -11.96
N SER A 34 -5.36 -10.72 -13.14
CA SER A 34 -5.21 -12.16 -13.33
C SER A 34 -3.76 -12.59 -13.50
N LEU A 35 -2.92 -11.78 -14.15
CA LEU A 35 -1.56 -12.18 -14.53
C LEU A 35 -0.48 -11.77 -13.52
N VAL A 36 -0.72 -10.76 -12.70
CA VAL A 36 0.26 -10.27 -11.73
C VAL A 36 -0.28 -10.42 -10.31
N ASN A 37 -1.46 -9.86 -10.03
CA ASN A 37 -1.99 -9.84 -8.67
C ASN A 37 -2.37 -11.24 -8.17
N LEU A 38 -3.01 -12.10 -8.98
CA LEU A 38 -3.32 -13.47 -8.56
C LEU A 38 -2.06 -14.31 -8.27
N PRO A 39 -1.04 -14.38 -9.15
CA PRO A 39 0.21 -15.06 -8.84
C PRO A 39 0.93 -14.48 -7.63
N LEU A 40 0.92 -13.15 -7.46
CA LEU A 40 1.53 -12.50 -6.30
C LEU A 40 0.82 -12.91 -5.00
N LEU A 41 -0.50 -13.01 -5.04
CA LEU A 41 -1.36 -13.28 -3.89
C LEU A 41 -1.37 -14.76 -3.47
N PHE A 42 -1.41 -15.68 -4.44
CA PHE A 42 -1.44 -17.13 -4.18
C PHE A 42 -0.06 -17.80 -4.28
N GLY A 43 0.91 -17.16 -4.92
CA GLY A 43 2.21 -17.77 -5.18
C GLY A 43 2.09 -19.11 -5.91
N PRO A 44 2.95 -20.09 -5.58
CA PRO A 44 2.90 -21.43 -6.16
C PRO A 44 1.59 -22.19 -5.91
N SER A 45 0.78 -21.79 -4.91
CA SER A 45 -0.50 -22.44 -4.64
C SER A 45 -1.54 -22.21 -5.73
N ILE A 46 -1.34 -21.21 -6.61
CA ILE A 46 -2.21 -20.94 -7.75
C ILE A 46 -2.33 -22.15 -8.69
N PHE A 47 -1.28 -22.96 -8.81
CA PHE A 47 -1.31 -24.17 -9.63
C PHE A 47 -2.22 -25.25 -9.05
N ILE A 48 -2.36 -25.32 -7.72
CA ILE A 48 -3.30 -26.23 -7.05
C ILE A 48 -4.73 -25.81 -7.38
N LEU A 49 -5.01 -24.49 -7.28
CA LEU A 49 -6.30 -23.93 -7.64
C LEU A 49 -6.64 -24.25 -9.10
N TYR A 50 -5.72 -23.99 -10.04
CA TYR A 50 -5.94 -24.31 -11.46
C TYR A 50 -6.14 -25.80 -11.73
N LYS A 51 -5.37 -26.68 -11.07
CA LYS A 51 -5.55 -28.14 -11.19
C LYS A 51 -6.93 -28.58 -10.73
N LEU A 52 -7.42 -28.05 -9.60
CA LEU A 52 -8.74 -28.37 -9.06
C LEU A 52 -9.86 -27.86 -9.97
N CYS A 53 -9.76 -26.62 -10.45
CA CYS A 53 -10.72 -26.07 -11.43
C CYS A 53 -10.76 -26.90 -12.72
N TYR A 54 -9.59 -27.32 -13.22
CA TYR A 54 -9.49 -28.17 -14.40
C TYR A 54 -10.16 -29.54 -14.17
N SER A 55 -9.89 -30.19 -13.03
CA SER A 55 -10.52 -31.47 -12.68
C SER A 55 -12.05 -31.39 -12.69
N LEU A 56 -12.61 -30.34 -12.09
CA LEU A 56 -14.07 -30.13 -12.03
C LEU A 56 -14.68 -29.91 -13.42
N TYR A 57 -14.00 -29.14 -14.28
CA TYR A 57 -14.46 -28.90 -15.64
C TYR A 57 -14.57 -30.20 -16.45
N PHE A 58 -13.60 -31.10 -16.31
CA PHE A 58 -13.60 -32.39 -17.03
C PHE A 58 -14.56 -33.43 -16.40
N GLU A 59 -14.68 -33.48 -15.07
CA GLU A 59 -15.62 -34.37 -14.38
C GLU A 59 -17.07 -34.05 -14.76
N GLY A 60 -17.42 -32.76 -14.83
CA GLY A 60 -18.74 -32.31 -15.32
C GLY A 60 -19.01 -32.65 -16.79
N ARG A 61 -17.97 -32.71 -17.63
CA ARG A 61 -18.11 -33.06 -19.05
C ARG A 61 -18.32 -34.56 -19.26
N ASN A 62 -17.65 -35.42 -18.48
CA ASN A 62 -17.78 -36.87 -18.59
C ASN A 62 -19.10 -37.38 -17.98
N SER A 63 -19.53 -36.81 -16.84
CA SER A 63 -20.81 -37.20 -16.22
C SER A 63 -22.04 -36.95 -17.13
N ASN A 64 -22.00 -35.91 -17.98
CA ASN A 64 -23.06 -35.64 -18.97
C ASN A 64 -23.07 -36.62 -20.15
N LYS A 65 -21.98 -37.36 -20.38
CA LYS A 65 -21.94 -38.42 -21.41
C LYS A 65 -22.49 -39.73 -20.88
N ASP A 66 -22.16 -40.10 -19.64
CA ASP A 66 -22.56 -41.38 -19.04
C ASP A 66 -24.08 -41.44 -18.78
N SER A 67 -24.68 -40.31 -18.43
CA SER A 67 -26.14 -40.17 -18.22
C SER A 67 -26.96 -40.20 -19.52
N ALA A 68 -26.33 -40.09 -20.70
CA ALA A 68 -26.99 -40.33 -21.99
C ALA A 68 -27.01 -41.83 -22.39
N THR A 69 -26.27 -42.69 -21.68
CA THR A 69 -26.07 -44.11 -22.04
C THR A 69 -26.71 -45.14 -21.12
N GLU A 70 -27.22 -44.77 -19.94
CA GLU A 70 -27.91 -45.71 -19.04
C GLU A 70 -29.40 -45.89 -19.37
N LYS A 71 -29.75 -46.97 -20.10
CA LYS A 71 -31.12 -47.49 -20.19
C LYS A 71 -31.27 -48.79 -19.38
N SER A 72 -32.18 -48.73 -18.40
CA SER A 72 -32.95 -49.79 -17.72
C SER A 72 -32.25 -50.69 -16.68
N PRO A 73 -32.54 -50.53 -15.36
CA PRO A 73 -32.14 -51.49 -14.34
C PRO A 73 -33.22 -52.53 -14.03
N ASN A 74 -32.80 -53.79 -14.00
CA ASN A 74 -33.59 -54.97 -13.68
C ASN A 74 -33.97 -55.01 -12.18
N LYS A 75 -35.26 -55.24 -11.89
CA LYS A 75 -35.84 -55.28 -10.55
C LYS A 75 -35.61 -56.67 -9.95
N ASN A 76 -34.70 -56.84 -8.98
CA ASN A 76 -34.76 -57.92 -7.96
C ASN A 76 -33.56 -57.87 -6.96
N LYS A 77 -33.41 -56.78 -6.19
CA LYS A 77 -32.56 -56.73 -4.98
C LYS A 77 -33.11 -55.69 -4.00
N VAL A 78 -34.27 -55.93 -3.39
CA VAL A 78 -35.00 -54.90 -2.61
C VAL A 78 -34.80 -55.01 -1.09
N SER A 79 -34.51 -56.17 -0.52
CA SER A 79 -34.56 -56.30 0.95
C SER A 79 -33.24 -55.94 1.67
N LYS A 80 -32.08 -56.42 1.20
CA LYS A 80 -30.76 -56.08 1.80
C LYS A 80 -30.27 -54.66 1.48
N LYS A 81 -30.89 -54.03 0.48
CA LYS A 81 -30.55 -52.68 0.01
C LYS A 81 -31.06 -51.59 0.98
N LYS A 82 -32.09 -51.85 1.80
CA LYS A 82 -32.81 -50.82 2.54
C LYS A 82 -32.11 -50.32 3.83
N LEU A 83 -31.37 -51.18 4.52
CA LEU A 83 -30.51 -50.77 5.65
C LEU A 83 -29.21 -50.12 5.14
N LEU A 84 -28.54 -50.74 4.16
CA LEU A 84 -27.36 -50.16 3.51
C LEU A 84 -27.67 -48.85 2.77
N SER A 85 -28.91 -48.69 2.26
CA SER A 85 -29.32 -47.47 1.58
C SER A 85 -29.51 -46.30 2.52
N LYS A 86 -29.84 -46.50 3.80
CA LYS A 86 -30.09 -45.35 4.67
C LYS A 86 -28.78 -44.61 4.97
N ASP A 87 -27.73 -45.35 5.34
CA ASP A 87 -26.39 -44.79 5.54
C ASP A 87 -25.76 -44.30 4.23
N ASN A 88 -25.96 -45.03 3.12
CA ASN A 88 -25.49 -44.59 1.81
C ASN A 88 -26.23 -43.33 1.32
N ASN A 89 -27.53 -43.18 1.58
CA ASN A 89 -28.29 -42.00 1.17
C ASN A 89 -27.84 -40.76 1.95
N THR A 90 -27.56 -40.90 3.25
CA THR A 90 -27.01 -39.81 4.07
C THR A 90 -25.62 -39.42 3.59
N CYS A 91 -24.71 -40.38 3.39
CA CYS A 91 -23.36 -40.16 2.87
C CYS A 91 -23.36 -39.52 1.46
N VAL A 92 -24.25 -39.97 0.57
CA VAL A 92 -24.42 -39.38 -0.77
C VAL A 92 -24.94 -37.94 -0.66
N SER A 93 -25.90 -37.67 0.23
CA SER A 93 -26.43 -36.31 0.43
C SER A 93 -25.39 -35.35 1.00
N GLU A 94 -24.54 -35.80 1.93
CA GLU A 94 -23.43 -35.02 2.48
C GLU A 94 -22.38 -34.72 1.41
N LEU A 95 -22.00 -35.71 0.61
CA LEU A 95 -21.05 -35.55 -0.48
C LEU A 95 -21.56 -34.56 -1.55
N VAL A 96 -22.85 -34.64 -1.90
CA VAL A 96 -23.49 -33.69 -2.83
C VAL A 96 -23.50 -32.28 -2.25
N TYR A 97 -23.84 -32.14 -0.96
CA TYR A 97 -23.83 -30.85 -0.28
C TYR A 97 -22.42 -30.23 -0.22
N LEU A 98 -21.40 -31.04 0.09
CA LEU A 98 -19.99 -30.64 0.10
C LEU A 98 -19.53 -30.16 -1.29
N LYS A 99 -19.82 -30.94 -2.35
CA LYS A 99 -19.49 -30.56 -3.73
C LYS A 99 -20.22 -29.27 -4.15
N PHE A 100 -21.50 -29.12 -3.80
CA PHE A 100 -22.27 -27.92 -4.08
C PHE A 100 -21.70 -26.69 -3.36
N THR A 101 -21.38 -26.82 -2.07
CA THR A 101 -20.83 -25.74 -1.25
C THR A 101 -19.45 -25.32 -1.75
N ALA A 102 -18.59 -26.28 -2.11
CA ALA A 102 -17.31 -25.99 -2.72
C ALA A 102 -17.47 -25.21 -4.04
N PHE A 103 -18.36 -25.67 -4.92
CA PHE A 103 -18.64 -24.99 -6.19
C PHE A 103 -19.17 -23.56 -5.98
N ALA A 104 -20.10 -23.37 -5.04
CA ALA A 104 -20.60 -22.05 -4.67
C ALA A 104 -19.49 -21.13 -4.14
N GLY A 105 -18.57 -21.65 -3.33
CA GLY A 105 -17.37 -20.93 -2.87
C GLY A 105 -16.47 -20.48 -4.02
N LEU A 106 -16.22 -21.37 -4.99
CA LEU A 106 -15.42 -21.04 -6.18
C LEU A 106 -16.08 -19.94 -7.01
N ILE A 107 -17.38 -20.06 -7.30
CA ILE A 107 -18.14 -19.05 -8.05
C ILE A 107 -18.15 -17.72 -7.30
N SER A 108 -18.33 -17.72 -5.98
CA SER A 108 -18.26 -16.51 -5.16
C SER A 108 -16.90 -15.82 -5.27
N GLY A 109 -15.80 -16.58 -5.17
CA GLY A 109 -14.44 -16.06 -5.33
C GLY A 109 -14.20 -15.48 -6.72
N LEU A 110 -14.54 -16.23 -7.78
CA LEU A 110 -14.39 -15.78 -9.17
C LEU A 110 -15.27 -14.58 -9.50
N PHE A 111 -16.49 -14.53 -8.97
CA PHE A 111 -17.37 -13.37 -9.11
C PHE A 111 -16.78 -12.15 -8.42
N GLY A 112 -16.21 -12.31 -7.22
CA GLY A 112 -15.49 -11.24 -6.53
C GLY A 112 -14.33 -10.69 -7.38
N LEU A 113 -13.51 -11.58 -7.96
CA LEU A 113 -12.46 -11.19 -8.90
C LEU A 113 -13.02 -10.43 -10.11
N PHE A 114 -14.07 -10.95 -10.75
CA PHE A 114 -14.68 -10.35 -11.93
C PHE A 114 -15.31 -8.98 -11.64
N ALA A 115 -16.14 -8.90 -10.59
CA ALA A 115 -16.83 -7.68 -10.19
C ALA A 115 -15.86 -6.57 -9.79
N LEU A 116 -14.81 -6.90 -9.04
CA LEU A 116 -13.79 -5.93 -8.64
C LEU A 116 -12.89 -5.52 -9.82
N SER A 117 -12.73 -6.41 -10.83
CA SER A 117 -11.93 -6.11 -12.02
C SER A 117 -12.53 -5.08 -12.97
N PHE A 118 -13.78 -4.67 -12.77
CA PHE A 118 -14.35 -3.54 -13.53
C PHE A 118 -13.68 -2.21 -13.18
N ILE A 119 -13.18 -2.08 -11.95
CA ILE A 119 -12.48 -0.90 -11.45
C ILE A 119 -11.05 -0.93 -12.00
N LYS A 120 -10.65 0.16 -12.68
CA LYS A 120 -9.35 0.26 -13.36
C LYS A 120 -8.15 0.39 -12.40
N HIS A 121 -8.36 0.54 -11.10
CA HIS A 121 -7.28 0.53 -10.11
C HIS A 121 -7.49 -0.58 -9.14
N GLN A 122 -6.54 -1.50 -9.15
CA GLN A 122 -6.53 -2.54 -8.15
C GLN A 122 -5.11 -2.90 -7.75
N GLU A 123 -4.68 -2.30 -6.64
CA GLU A 123 -3.63 -2.90 -5.82
C GLU A 123 -4.05 -4.32 -5.41
N THR A 124 -3.09 -5.23 -5.28
CA THR A 124 -3.32 -6.64 -4.94
C THR A 124 -4.20 -6.83 -3.69
N ARG A 125 -4.12 -5.91 -2.71
CA ARG A 125 -4.92 -5.94 -1.47
C ARG A 125 -6.43 -5.89 -1.69
N PHE A 126 -6.90 -5.26 -2.77
CA PHE A 126 -8.34 -5.20 -3.04
C PHE A 126 -8.91 -6.56 -3.48
N LEU A 127 -8.07 -7.54 -3.82
CA LEU A 127 -8.50 -8.91 -4.12
C LEU A 127 -8.63 -9.80 -2.87
N LEU A 128 -8.29 -9.30 -1.67
CA LEU A 128 -8.44 -10.06 -0.43
C LEU A 128 -9.87 -10.62 -0.20
N PRO A 129 -10.98 -9.94 -0.54
CA PRO A 129 -12.33 -10.50 -0.35
C PRO A 129 -12.58 -11.81 -1.10
N MET A 130 -11.90 -12.06 -2.22
CA MET A 130 -12.01 -13.32 -2.97
C MET A 130 -11.48 -14.52 -2.16
N PHE A 131 -10.60 -14.30 -1.17
CA PHE A 131 -10.04 -15.38 -0.34
C PHE A 131 -11.11 -16.20 0.37
N ALA A 132 -12.20 -15.58 0.83
CA ALA A 132 -13.27 -16.31 1.50
C ALA A 132 -13.83 -17.43 0.60
N GLY A 133 -14.16 -17.09 -0.65
CA GLY A 133 -14.69 -18.06 -1.62
C GLY A 133 -13.65 -19.10 -2.04
N VAL A 134 -12.44 -18.66 -2.36
CA VAL A 134 -11.36 -19.57 -2.82
C VAL A 134 -10.90 -20.51 -1.70
N PHE A 135 -10.77 -20.04 -0.46
CA PHE A 135 -10.40 -20.90 0.67
C PHE A 135 -11.53 -21.85 1.07
N THR A 136 -12.78 -21.42 0.98
CA THR A 136 -13.92 -22.35 1.15
C THR A 136 -13.85 -23.45 0.10
N PHE A 137 -13.62 -23.10 -1.17
CA PHE A 137 -13.44 -24.07 -2.24
C PHE A 137 -12.30 -25.05 -1.97
N LEU A 138 -11.11 -24.54 -1.61
CA LEU A 138 -9.95 -25.37 -1.33
C LEU A 138 -10.17 -26.28 -0.12
N SER A 139 -10.73 -25.76 0.98
CA SER A 139 -10.96 -26.51 2.23
C SER A 139 -11.91 -27.70 2.05
N LEU A 140 -12.91 -27.55 1.16
CA LEU A 140 -13.92 -28.59 0.93
C LEU A 140 -13.54 -29.58 -0.18
N ASN A 141 -12.45 -29.33 -0.93
CA ASN A 141 -11.93 -30.27 -1.89
C ASN A 141 -10.77 -31.06 -1.29
N SER A 142 -10.78 -32.38 -1.51
CA SER A 142 -9.65 -33.23 -1.13
C SER A 142 -8.53 -33.08 -2.14
N PHE A 143 -7.39 -32.53 -1.71
CA PHE A 143 -6.15 -32.52 -2.49
C PHE A 143 -4.97 -32.86 -1.59
N SER A 144 -3.99 -33.57 -2.14
CA SER A 144 -2.72 -33.81 -1.45
C SER A 144 -1.70 -32.77 -1.87
N ILE A 145 -1.06 -32.15 -0.88
CA ILE A 145 0.10 -31.28 -1.09
C ILE A 145 1.34 -32.09 -0.76
N SER A 146 2.20 -32.29 -1.75
CA SER A 146 3.49 -32.95 -1.53
C SER A 146 4.40 -32.10 -0.62
N LYS A 147 5.34 -32.74 0.07
CA LYS A 147 6.36 -32.04 0.89
C LYS A 147 7.10 -30.96 0.10
N LYS A 148 7.38 -31.20 -1.19
CA LYS A 148 8.03 -30.24 -2.09
C LYS A 148 7.16 -29.01 -2.36
N GLN A 149 5.86 -29.20 -2.57
CA GLN A 149 4.92 -28.09 -2.78
C GLN A 149 4.75 -27.26 -1.51
N TRP A 150 4.63 -27.92 -0.34
CA TRP A 150 4.62 -27.22 0.95
C TRP A 150 5.88 -26.37 1.14
N ALA A 151 7.07 -26.95 0.92
CA ALA A 151 8.32 -26.22 0.99
C ALA A 151 8.35 -25.01 0.03
N CYS A 152 7.90 -25.19 -1.22
CA CYS A 152 7.84 -24.11 -2.20
C CYS A 152 6.90 -22.97 -1.78
N ILE A 153 5.70 -23.30 -1.27
CA ILE A 153 4.74 -22.33 -0.75
C ILE A 153 5.33 -21.58 0.45
N THR A 154 5.96 -22.28 1.40
CA THR A 154 6.58 -21.67 2.57
C THR A 154 7.72 -20.72 2.19
N VAL A 155 8.63 -21.17 1.32
CA VAL A 155 9.76 -20.35 0.85
C VAL A 155 9.26 -19.10 0.12
N PHE A 156 8.26 -19.23 -0.75
CA PHE A 156 7.66 -18.10 -1.44
C PHE A 156 7.06 -17.09 -0.45
N ASN A 157 6.23 -17.54 0.50
CA ASN A 157 5.60 -16.63 1.46
C ASN A 157 6.62 -15.95 2.38
N PHE A 158 7.68 -16.67 2.79
CA PHE A 158 8.77 -16.08 3.56
C PHE A 158 9.52 -15.02 2.75
N MET A 159 9.82 -15.29 1.48
CA MET A 159 10.43 -14.33 0.57
C MET A 159 9.55 -13.08 0.40
N MET A 160 8.25 -13.26 0.19
CA MET A 160 7.28 -12.17 0.05
C MET A 160 7.16 -11.34 1.34
N LEU A 161 7.20 -11.98 2.51
CA LEU A 161 7.24 -11.31 3.80
C LEU A 161 8.49 -10.44 3.93
N LEU A 162 9.66 -10.92 3.51
CA LEU A 162 10.89 -10.12 3.52
C LEU A 162 10.80 -8.95 2.53
N ILE A 163 10.44 -9.21 1.28
CA ILE A 163 10.38 -8.20 0.22
C ILE A 163 9.39 -7.08 0.57
N PHE A 164 8.14 -7.42 0.87
CA PHE A 164 7.11 -6.41 1.11
C PHE A 164 7.06 -5.93 2.57
N GLY A 165 7.23 -6.83 3.54
CA GLY A 165 7.15 -6.50 4.96
C GLY A 165 8.39 -5.80 5.49
N VAL A 166 9.58 -6.20 5.03
CA VAL A 166 10.85 -5.60 5.48
C VAL A 166 11.33 -4.55 4.48
N PHE A 167 11.68 -4.95 3.26
CA PHE A 167 12.36 -4.05 2.32
C PHE A 167 11.45 -2.99 1.72
N HIS A 168 10.15 -3.22 1.55
CA HIS A 168 9.28 -2.19 0.99
C HIS A 168 8.67 -1.29 2.09
N GLN A 169 8.11 -1.88 3.14
CA GLN A 169 7.31 -1.14 4.13
C GLN A 169 8.12 -0.53 5.29
N SER A 170 9.29 -1.08 5.64
CA SER A 170 9.97 -0.67 6.87
C SER A 170 10.43 0.80 6.86
N GLY A 171 10.95 1.29 5.73
CA GLY A 171 11.33 2.69 5.55
C GLY A 171 10.15 3.64 5.75
N VAL A 172 9.01 3.33 5.14
CA VAL A 172 7.78 4.16 5.27
C VAL A 172 7.32 4.19 6.73
N LEU A 173 7.24 3.05 7.40
CA LEU A 173 6.80 3.00 8.80
C LEU A 173 7.74 3.77 9.74
N ARG A 174 9.06 3.63 9.56
CA ARG A 174 10.06 4.38 10.34
C ARG A 174 9.96 5.88 10.07
N SER A 175 9.73 6.29 8.83
CA SER A 175 9.54 7.70 8.50
C SER A 175 8.31 8.30 9.20
N ILE A 176 7.21 7.56 9.30
CA ILE A 176 6.01 8.01 10.03
C ILE A 176 6.32 8.23 11.52
N PHE A 177 6.99 7.26 12.15
CA PHE A 177 7.33 7.38 13.58
C PHE A 177 8.32 8.52 13.84
N GLN A 178 9.32 8.68 12.98
CA GLN A 178 10.27 9.78 13.11
C GLN A 178 9.61 11.14 12.91
N LEU A 179 8.80 11.31 11.87
CA LEU A 179 8.05 12.55 11.63
C LEU A 179 7.09 12.87 12.77
N ASN A 180 6.40 11.87 13.32
CA ASN A 180 5.56 12.07 14.50
C ASN A 180 6.39 12.54 15.70
N ASN A 181 7.55 11.93 15.96
CA ASN A 181 8.44 12.37 17.03
C ASN A 181 8.90 13.81 16.82
N ASP A 182 9.33 14.17 15.62
CA ASP A 182 9.79 15.53 15.29
C ASP A 182 8.68 16.58 15.47
N ILE A 183 7.42 16.19 15.26
CA ILE A 183 6.25 17.06 15.36
C ILE A 183 5.70 17.14 16.79
N SER A 184 5.74 16.04 17.54
CA SER A 184 5.27 15.98 18.93
C SER A 184 6.23 16.61 19.93
N ARG A 185 7.51 16.84 19.55
CA ARG A 185 8.47 17.53 20.41
C ARG A 185 8.03 18.95 20.74
N THR A 186 8.34 19.39 21.96
CA THR A 186 8.10 20.75 22.43
C THR A 186 9.14 21.69 21.81
N ARG A 187 8.68 22.83 21.30
CA ARG A 187 9.45 23.66 20.36
C ARG A 187 9.71 25.05 20.94
N PHE A 188 10.97 25.41 21.17
CA PHE A 188 11.39 26.74 21.65
C PHE A 188 11.72 27.63 20.46
N THR A 189 11.21 28.85 20.47
CA THR A 189 11.47 29.81 19.42
C THR A 189 12.80 30.51 19.66
N VAL A 190 13.67 30.54 18.66
CA VAL A 190 14.84 31.42 18.64
C VAL A 190 14.70 32.31 17.42
N ASN A 191 14.18 33.53 17.62
CA ASN A 191 14.14 34.53 16.54
C ASN A 191 15.57 34.85 16.12
N THR A 192 15.98 34.36 14.96
CA THR A 192 17.28 34.65 14.37
C THR A 192 17.10 34.88 12.88
N TYR A 193 17.50 36.08 12.44
CA TYR A 193 17.47 36.58 11.06
C TYR A 193 16.08 36.90 10.48
N PRO A 194 15.98 37.85 9.51
CA PRO A 194 14.77 38.65 9.31
C PRO A 194 13.54 37.91 8.75
N GLU A 195 13.64 36.64 8.34
CA GLU A 195 12.56 35.91 7.66
C GLU A 195 12.49 34.40 7.98
N SER A 196 13.28 33.92 8.94
CA SER A 196 13.37 32.50 9.32
C SER A 196 13.01 32.28 10.78
N PHE A 197 12.15 31.28 11.02
CA PHE A 197 11.75 30.84 12.35
C PHE A 197 12.50 29.57 12.70
N LEU A 198 13.41 29.66 13.68
CA LEU A 198 14.18 28.53 14.17
C LEU A 198 13.56 27.98 15.44
N ILE A 199 13.50 26.65 15.50
CA ILE A 199 12.94 25.94 16.64
C ILE A 199 14.01 25.03 17.26
N ARG A 200 14.35 25.29 18.53
CA ARG A 200 15.27 24.45 19.32
C ARG A 200 14.50 23.45 20.17
N ASP A 201 15.11 22.28 20.37
CA ASP A 201 14.74 21.29 21.38
C ASP A 201 15.21 21.75 22.77
N SER A 202 14.36 21.76 23.80
CA SER A 202 14.80 21.93 25.19
C SER A 202 13.81 21.33 26.21
N ASP A 203 14.33 20.78 27.31
CA ASP A 203 13.57 20.17 28.42
C ASP A 203 12.81 21.19 29.31
N LEU A 204 12.78 22.47 28.95
CA LEU A 204 12.12 23.50 29.73
C LEU A 204 10.64 23.60 29.35
N ILE A 205 9.77 24.08 30.23
CA ILE A 205 8.39 24.43 29.88
C ILE A 205 8.42 25.92 29.53
N LEU A 206 8.26 26.31 28.27
CA LEU A 206 7.98 27.71 27.95
C LEU A 206 6.49 27.96 27.78
N ASN A 207 6.06 28.99 28.50
CA ASN A 207 4.74 29.59 28.48
C ASN A 207 4.28 29.92 27.06
N HIS A 208 3.05 29.51 26.78
CA HIS A 208 2.11 30.04 25.80
C HIS A 208 2.59 31.29 25.02
N TYR A 209 3.23 31.09 23.87
CA TYR A 209 3.58 32.16 22.93
C TYR A 209 2.53 32.27 21.82
N GLY A 210 1.59 33.20 21.97
CA GLY A 210 0.79 33.82 20.89
C GLY A 210 0.09 32.94 19.84
N ASN A 211 -0.64 33.58 18.91
CA ASN A 211 -1.29 32.92 17.77
C ASN A 211 -0.27 32.57 16.65
N ILE A 212 0.78 31.81 16.96
CA ILE A 212 1.77 31.36 15.96
C ILE A 212 1.34 30.02 15.38
N SER A 213 1.03 29.99 14.09
CA SER A 213 0.67 28.80 13.32
C SER A 213 1.87 28.23 12.54
N LEU A 214 2.21 26.97 12.82
CA LEU A 214 3.27 26.21 12.16
C LEU A 214 2.66 25.16 11.23
N GLU A 215 3.00 25.21 9.95
CA GLU A 215 2.56 24.26 8.95
C GLU A 215 3.74 23.41 8.44
N THR A 216 3.64 22.10 8.55
CA THR A 216 4.61 21.16 7.96
C THR A 216 3.94 20.40 6.83
N LYS A 217 4.37 20.64 5.59
CA LYS A 217 3.93 19.89 4.41
C LYS A 217 4.91 18.76 4.16
N VAL A 218 4.45 17.51 4.14
CA VAL A 218 5.28 16.35 3.86
C VAL A 218 4.82 15.70 2.57
N TRP A 219 5.71 15.60 1.60
CA TRP A 219 5.48 14.91 0.34
C TRP A 219 6.14 13.54 0.34
N PHE A 220 5.35 12.48 0.23
CA PHE A 220 5.83 11.14 -0.05
C PHE A 220 5.92 10.94 -1.56
N ILE A 221 7.14 10.81 -2.08
CA ILE A 221 7.43 10.77 -3.51
C ILE A 221 7.96 9.39 -3.90
N TYR A 222 7.43 8.81 -4.99
CA TYR A 222 7.82 7.48 -5.52
C TYR A 222 7.88 6.37 -4.46
N THR A 223 7.02 6.46 -3.45
CA THR A 223 6.88 5.49 -2.38
C THR A 223 5.41 5.22 -2.14
N TYR A 224 5.11 4.12 -1.46
CA TYR A 224 3.77 3.78 -1.04
C TYR A 224 3.14 4.90 -0.20
N MET A 225 1.86 5.19 -0.43
CA MET A 225 1.13 6.19 0.35
C MET A 225 1.09 5.76 1.84
N PRO A 226 1.61 6.58 2.76
CA PRO A 226 1.65 6.21 4.16
C PRO A 226 0.22 6.17 4.74
N PRO A 227 -0.08 5.27 5.69
CA PRO A 227 -1.36 5.25 6.38
C PRO A 227 -1.60 6.56 7.16
N GLN A 228 -2.40 7.47 6.58
CA GLN A 228 -2.58 8.81 7.12
C GLN A 228 -3.10 8.87 8.56
N PHE A 229 -3.80 7.82 9.02
CA PHE A 229 -4.30 7.73 10.40
C PHE A 229 -3.21 7.51 11.45
N LEU A 230 -2.00 7.15 11.05
CA LEU A 230 -0.86 6.99 11.96
C LEU A 230 -0.19 8.32 12.30
N PHE A 231 -0.48 9.41 11.59
CA PHE A 231 0.14 10.71 11.84
C PHE A 231 -0.53 11.50 12.97
N TYR A 232 0.29 12.27 13.69
CA TYR A 232 -0.07 13.08 14.86
C TYR A 232 -1.26 14.03 14.62
N SER A 233 -1.38 14.60 13.42
CA SER A 233 -2.41 15.59 13.05
C SER A 233 -3.86 15.18 13.34
N LYS A 234 -4.16 13.88 13.46
CA LYS A 234 -5.51 13.38 13.71
C LYS A 234 -5.81 13.09 15.19
N LYS A 235 -4.82 13.25 16.06
CA LYS A 235 -4.93 12.95 17.50
C LYS A 235 -5.03 14.21 18.38
N THR A 236 -4.70 15.39 17.85
CA THR A 236 -4.73 16.63 18.63
C THR A 236 -6.08 17.36 18.52
N PRO A 237 -6.50 18.06 19.59
CA PRO A 237 -7.62 18.98 19.52
C PRO A 237 -7.37 20.08 18.48
N ALA A 238 -8.44 20.63 17.91
CA ALA A 238 -8.43 21.73 16.93
C ALA A 238 -7.81 23.06 17.42
N HIS A 239 -7.18 23.07 18.60
CA HIS A 239 -6.60 24.25 19.27
C HIS A 239 -5.07 24.28 19.26
N ASP A 240 -4.39 23.26 18.71
CA ASP A 240 -2.95 23.33 18.50
C ASP A 240 -2.65 24.11 17.22
N ASN A 241 -1.82 25.15 17.33
CA ASN A 241 -1.38 25.94 16.19
C ASN A 241 -0.35 25.18 15.30
N ILE A 242 -0.34 23.85 15.32
CA ILE A 242 0.58 23.01 14.55
C ILE A 242 -0.23 22.17 13.55
N HIS A 243 -0.04 22.44 12.26
CA HIS A 243 -0.70 21.76 11.16
C HIS A 243 0.29 20.85 10.43
N LEU A 244 -0.11 19.61 10.19
CA LEU A 244 0.67 18.64 9.41
C LEU A 244 -0.15 18.18 8.20
N ASN A 245 0.36 18.49 7.02
CA ASN A 245 -0.27 18.16 5.75
C ASN A 245 0.54 17.07 5.06
N ILE A 246 -0.03 15.86 4.96
CA ILE A 246 0.60 14.70 4.33
C ILE A 246 0.07 14.54 2.92
N ASN A 247 0.97 14.68 1.95
CA ASN A 247 0.67 14.60 0.52
C ASN A 247 1.47 13.45 -0.12
N THR A 248 0.98 12.95 -1.25
CA THR A 248 1.58 11.86 -2.01
C THR A 248 1.67 12.23 -3.48
N THR A 249 2.68 11.72 -4.19
CA THR A 249 2.82 11.89 -5.65
C THR A 249 2.66 10.59 -6.43
N VAL A 250 2.04 9.57 -5.82
CA VAL A 250 1.78 8.28 -6.48
C VAL A 250 1.03 8.53 -7.81
N GLY A 251 1.55 7.95 -8.89
CA GLY A 251 0.99 8.09 -10.24
C GLY A 251 1.29 9.41 -10.97
N MET A 252 1.95 10.38 -10.34
CA MET A 252 2.35 11.64 -10.98
C MET A 252 3.59 11.48 -11.85
N LYS A 253 3.67 12.24 -12.94
CA LYS A 253 4.87 12.28 -13.79
C LYS A 253 5.97 13.15 -13.17
N LYS A 254 7.23 12.91 -13.54
CA LYS A 254 8.40 13.71 -13.11
C LYS A 254 8.15 15.22 -13.19
N ASP A 255 7.62 15.72 -14.31
CA ASP A 255 7.39 17.16 -14.51
C ASP A 255 6.33 17.74 -13.57
N GLU A 256 5.33 16.93 -13.19
CA GLU A 256 4.29 17.33 -12.23
C GLU A 256 4.87 17.41 -10.83
N VAL A 257 5.66 16.42 -10.43
CA VAL A 257 6.40 16.41 -9.16
C VAL A 257 7.34 17.61 -9.08
N TYR A 258 8.07 17.91 -10.17
CA TYR A 258 8.94 19.08 -10.24
C TYR A 258 8.17 20.40 -10.00
N LYS A 259 7.02 20.59 -10.65
CA LYS A 259 6.18 21.79 -10.46
C LYS A 259 5.71 21.91 -9.00
N ILE A 260 5.37 20.81 -8.35
CA ILE A 260 4.99 20.77 -6.93
C ILE A 260 6.16 21.19 -6.03
N LEU A 261 7.33 20.59 -6.23
CA LEU A 261 8.53 20.91 -5.45
C LEU A 261 8.96 22.37 -5.65
N ASN A 262 8.92 22.86 -6.89
CA ASN A 262 9.32 24.22 -7.22
C ASN A 262 8.35 25.30 -6.68
N SER A 263 7.07 24.96 -6.49
CA SER A 263 6.06 25.86 -5.90
C SER A 263 5.94 25.73 -4.37
N SER A 264 6.64 24.77 -3.77
CA SER A 264 6.58 24.51 -2.32
C SER A 264 7.34 25.56 -1.49
N THR A 265 7.12 25.52 -0.18
CA THR A 265 7.81 26.41 0.76
C THR A 265 9.27 25.98 0.94
N ILE A 266 10.20 26.83 0.53
CA ILE A 266 11.65 26.60 0.62
C ILE A 266 12.23 27.45 1.75
N THR A 267 13.10 26.83 2.54
CA THR A 267 13.76 27.43 3.71
C THR A 267 15.22 27.76 3.42
N SER A 268 15.87 28.57 4.26
CA SER A 268 17.32 28.77 4.18
C SER A 268 18.07 27.51 4.64
N SER A 269 19.21 27.20 4.03
CA SER A 269 20.13 26.19 4.55
C SER A 269 20.96 26.77 5.70
N LEU A 270 21.04 26.06 6.82
CA LEU A 270 21.97 26.38 7.92
C LEU A 270 22.96 25.22 8.04
N ASP A 271 23.87 25.12 7.06
CA ASP A 271 24.96 24.11 7.07
C ASP A 271 26.11 24.49 8.05
N SER A 272 25.95 25.50 8.91
CA SER A 272 26.99 25.98 9.83
C SER A 272 26.64 25.78 11.32
N GLY A 273 27.44 24.97 12.02
CA GLY A 273 27.56 24.95 13.49
C GLY A 273 26.34 24.47 14.30
N ASP A 274 26.12 25.13 15.45
CA ASP A 274 25.19 24.79 16.56
C ASP A 274 23.69 24.67 16.18
N TYR A 275 23.35 24.91 14.91
CA TYR A 275 21.97 24.95 14.40
C TYR A 275 21.54 23.71 13.61
N LYS A 276 22.40 22.70 13.49
CA LYS A 276 22.13 21.44 12.76
C LYS A 276 20.90 20.66 13.26
N ASN A 277 20.46 20.93 14.49
CA ASN A 277 19.32 20.25 15.14
C ASN A 277 18.04 21.11 15.18
N PHE A 278 17.98 22.23 14.47
CA PHE A 278 16.81 23.11 14.48
C PHE A 278 15.86 22.81 13.33
N ASP A 279 14.57 22.77 13.63
CA ASP A 279 13.53 22.81 12.62
C ASP A 279 13.41 24.25 12.10
N ILE A 280 13.61 24.45 10.78
CA ILE A 280 13.53 25.77 10.14
C ILE A 280 12.18 25.91 9.46
N TYR A 281 11.49 27.02 9.73
CA TYR A 281 10.29 27.41 9.01
C TYR A 281 10.47 28.77 8.35
N LYS A 282 9.86 28.95 7.18
CA LYS A 282 9.79 30.24 6.48
C LYS A 282 8.50 30.95 6.85
N GLN A 283 8.57 32.25 7.13
CA GLN A 283 7.37 33.04 7.34
C GLN A 283 6.55 33.15 6.04
N THR A 284 5.28 32.79 6.10
CA THR A 284 4.33 32.87 4.97
C THR A 284 3.25 33.93 5.19
N GLY A 285 3.13 34.45 6.40
CA GLY A 285 2.26 35.56 6.77
C GLY A 285 2.46 36.00 8.22
N PRO A 286 1.70 36.98 8.71
CA PRO A 286 1.75 37.40 10.11
C PRO A 286 1.41 36.21 11.03
N GLY A 287 2.38 35.78 11.85
CA GLY A 287 2.23 34.63 12.75
C GLY A 287 2.08 33.27 12.06
N ARG A 288 2.30 33.16 10.74
CA ARG A 288 2.21 31.89 10.00
C ARG A 288 3.56 31.51 9.43
N PHE A 289 3.98 30.28 9.70
CA PHE A 289 5.25 29.74 9.27
C PHE A 289 5.05 28.37 8.66
N SER A 290 5.77 28.09 7.57
CA SER A 290 5.61 26.85 6.80
C SER A 290 6.96 26.27 6.42
N ARG A 291 7.04 24.94 6.34
CA ARG A 291 8.17 24.21 5.77
C ARG A 291 7.69 23.04 4.93
N THR A 292 8.53 22.63 3.98
CA THR A 292 8.25 21.46 3.14
C THR A 292 9.31 20.39 3.33
N LEU A 293 8.85 19.19 3.67
CA LEU A 293 9.64 17.97 3.78
C LEU A 293 9.33 17.04 2.61
N VAL A 294 10.33 16.33 2.14
CA VAL A 294 10.26 15.37 1.04
C VAL A 294 10.76 14.03 1.53
N VAL A 295 9.89 13.02 1.52
CA VAL A 295 10.23 11.63 1.80
C VAL A 295 10.30 10.88 0.47
N ILE A 296 11.50 10.47 0.09
CA ILE A 296 11.78 9.91 -1.24
C ILE A 296 12.83 8.80 -1.19
N PRO A 297 12.73 7.75 -2.03
CA PRO A 297 13.78 6.75 -2.16
C PRO A 297 15.12 7.36 -2.59
N ALA A 298 16.22 6.82 -2.06
CA ALA A 298 17.55 7.43 -2.17
C ALA A 298 18.18 7.36 -3.57
N ASN A 299 17.57 6.65 -4.53
CA ASN A 299 17.92 6.66 -5.95
C ASN A 299 17.51 7.97 -6.65
N TYR A 300 16.60 8.75 -6.07
CA TYR A 300 16.17 10.04 -6.60
C TYR A 300 16.81 11.20 -5.83
N ASN A 301 17.62 12.00 -6.53
CA ASN A 301 18.22 13.23 -5.99
C ASN A 301 17.63 14.47 -6.70
N GLU A 302 18.13 15.65 -6.36
CA GLU A 302 17.67 16.92 -6.97
C GLU A 302 17.93 16.95 -8.48
N SER A 303 19.07 16.40 -8.92
CA SER A 303 19.43 16.32 -10.34
C SER A 303 18.45 15.46 -11.14
N TYR A 304 17.79 14.47 -10.51
CA TYR A 304 16.74 13.70 -11.14
C TYR A 304 15.58 14.58 -11.60
N PHE A 305 15.29 15.69 -10.92
CA PHE A 305 14.19 16.60 -11.25
C PHE A 305 14.58 17.75 -12.17
N SER A 306 15.88 17.96 -12.41
CA SER A 306 16.35 18.92 -13.40
C SER A 306 15.95 18.48 -14.83
N SER A 307 15.58 19.46 -15.66
CA SER A 307 15.38 19.32 -17.10
C SER A 307 16.65 19.71 -17.84
N ASP A 308 17.12 18.88 -18.78
CA ASP A 308 18.13 19.19 -19.80
C ASP A 308 19.50 19.70 -19.31
N ASN A 309 20.18 18.94 -18.46
CA ASN A 309 21.59 19.16 -18.06
C ASN A 309 21.92 20.56 -17.49
N LYS A 310 20.91 21.36 -17.13
CA LYS A 310 21.07 22.61 -16.39
C LYS A 310 20.67 22.37 -14.94
N PHE A 311 21.61 22.51 -14.01
CA PHE A 311 21.42 22.41 -12.56
C PHE A 311 20.56 23.56 -11.97
N ASP A 312 19.48 23.96 -12.64
CA ASP A 312 18.69 25.14 -12.32
C ASP A 312 17.39 24.75 -11.61
N THR A 313 17.54 24.02 -10.49
CA THR A 313 16.44 23.83 -9.55
C THR A 313 16.48 24.93 -8.49
N ARG A 314 15.34 25.51 -8.16
CA ARG A 314 15.24 26.50 -7.07
C ARG A 314 15.60 25.91 -5.69
N PHE A 315 15.48 24.60 -5.56
CA PHE A 315 15.56 23.87 -4.29
C PHE A 315 16.75 22.91 -4.27
N LYS A 316 17.26 22.69 -3.06
CA LYS A 316 18.20 21.64 -2.67
C LYS A 316 17.53 20.73 -1.64
N PHE A 317 17.92 19.46 -1.60
CA PHE A 317 17.50 18.51 -0.57
C PHE A 317 18.53 18.51 0.56
N THR A 318 18.18 19.12 1.69
CA THR A 318 18.98 19.00 2.92
C THR A 318 18.51 17.80 3.72
N GLU A 319 19.36 16.79 3.87
CA GLU A 319 19.01 15.54 4.56
C GLU A 319 18.72 15.77 6.03
N LEU A 320 17.55 15.32 6.49
CA LEU A 320 17.18 15.29 7.90
C LEU A 320 17.32 13.88 8.47
N HIS A 321 16.78 12.89 7.77
CA HIS A 321 16.73 11.50 8.24
C HIS A 321 16.95 10.51 7.10
N SER A 322 17.56 9.38 7.43
CA SER A 322 17.77 8.24 6.53
C SER A 322 17.23 6.97 7.17
N PHE A 323 16.35 6.26 6.44
CA PHE A 323 15.71 5.03 6.88
C PHE A 323 16.21 3.86 6.01
N PRO A 324 17.02 2.93 6.57
CA PRO A 324 17.52 1.79 5.81
C PRO A 324 16.41 0.77 5.53
N LEU A 325 16.72 -0.18 4.65
CA LEU A 325 15.85 -1.30 4.27
C LEU A 325 14.58 -0.81 3.57
N HIS A 326 14.73 0.15 2.65
CA HIS A 326 13.67 0.57 1.75
C HIS A 326 14.03 0.30 0.30
N LEU A 327 13.11 -0.32 -0.44
CA LEU A 327 13.23 -0.64 -1.85
C LEU A 327 11.96 -0.20 -2.55
N ASP A 328 12.12 0.73 -3.49
CA ASP A 328 11.10 1.11 -4.44
C ASP A 328 11.07 0.13 -5.62
N PHE A 329 9.87 -0.28 -6.01
CA PHE A 329 9.69 -1.22 -7.13
C PHE A 329 9.56 -0.51 -8.48
N ASP A 330 9.28 0.80 -8.47
CA ASP A 330 9.11 1.60 -9.68
C ASP A 330 10.43 1.71 -10.46
N ASP A 331 11.58 1.74 -9.77
CA ASP A 331 12.92 1.72 -10.38
C ASP A 331 13.76 0.54 -9.87
N ILE A 332 13.16 -0.65 -9.87
CA ILE A 332 13.88 -1.88 -9.49
C ILE A 332 15.11 -2.15 -10.37
N GLY A 333 15.11 -1.65 -11.62
CA GLY A 333 16.23 -1.75 -12.54
C GLY A 333 17.49 -1.06 -12.00
N TYR A 334 17.35 0.14 -11.42
CA TYR A 334 18.45 0.82 -10.76
C TYR A 334 19.04 -0.02 -9.62
N HIS A 335 18.20 -0.63 -8.78
CA HIS A 335 18.66 -1.49 -7.67
C HIS A 335 19.46 -2.69 -8.16
N PHE A 336 19.03 -3.36 -9.24
CA PHE A 336 19.81 -4.44 -9.83
C PHE A 336 21.15 -3.95 -10.41
N SER A 337 21.15 -2.80 -11.09
CA SER A 337 22.38 -2.22 -11.68
C SER A 337 23.42 -1.84 -10.62
N THR A 338 22.96 -1.44 -9.44
CA THR A 338 23.80 -1.03 -8.30
C THR A 338 24.04 -2.16 -7.28
N LYS A 339 23.55 -3.38 -7.57
CA LYS A 339 23.61 -4.54 -6.66
C LYS A 339 23.02 -4.24 -5.27
N PHE A 340 21.92 -3.50 -5.22
CA PHE A 340 21.21 -3.13 -3.99
C PHE A 340 22.07 -2.33 -3.00
N SER A 341 23.04 -1.55 -3.48
CA SER A 341 23.94 -0.77 -2.62
C SER A 341 23.22 0.39 -1.91
N ASN A 342 22.10 0.87 -2.44
CA ASN A 342 21.36 2.02 -1.93
C ASN A 342 19.89 1.67 -1.67
N MET A 343 19.60 1.06 -0.50
CA MET A 343 18.25 0.69 -0.07
C MET A 343 17.77 1.58 1.08
N TYR A 344 17.62 2.87 0.80
CA TYR A 344 17.23 3.87 1.79
C TYR A 344 16.01 4.66 1.33
N LEU A 345 15.13 4.94 2.28
CA LEU A 345 14.15 6.02 2.18
C LEU A 345 14.71 7.21 2.94
N LYS A 346 14.74 8.39 2.34
CA LYS A 346 15.30 9.58 2.97
C LYS A 346 14.23 10.63 3.17
N CYS A 347 14.36 11.39 4.26
CA CYS A 347 13.57 12.57 4.53
C CYS A 347 14.48 13.79 4.38
N PHE A 348 14.10 14.70 3.50
CA PHE A 348 14.80 15.93 3.21
C PHE A 348 13.92 17.13 3.55
N GLN A 349 14.55 18.24 3.92
CA GLN A 349 13.93 19.56 3.90
C GLN A 349 14.28 20.26 2.59
N LEU A 350 13.30 20.94 1.99
CA LEU A 350 13.57 21.82 0.85
C LEU A 350 14.27 23.09 1.33
N THR A 351 15.51 23.28 0.89
CA THR A 351 16.31 24.47 1.15
C THR A 351 16.66 25.19 -0.15
N TRP A 352 17.05 26.46 -0.07
CA TRP A 352 17.50 27.18 -1.26
C TRP A 352 18.77 26.53 -1.81
N GLN A 353 18.79 26.30 -3.12
CA GLN A 353 20.05 26.02 -3.80
C GLN A 353 20.85 27.31 -3.78
N GLN A 354 21.96 27.31 -3.04
CA GLN A 354 22.92 28.41 -3.05
C GLN A 354 23.56 28.38 -4.44
N ASN A 355 23.08 29.23 -5.35
CA ASN A 355 23.85 29.48 -6.56
C ASN A 355 25.12 30.19 -6.11
N ASP A 356 26.27 29.67 -6.53
CA ASP A 356 27.47 30.48 -6.60
C ASP A 356 27.10 31.79 -7.32
N GLU A 357 27.44 32.92 -6.67
CA GLU A 357 27.34 34.32 -7.11
C GLU A 357 26.22 35.20 -6.52
N LYS A 358 26.70 36.00 -5.54
CA LYS A 358 26.37 37.40 -5.16
C LYS A 358 25.20 37.69 -4.23
#